data_AF-A0A6P5QXM3-F1
#
_entry.id   AF-A0A6P5QXM3-F1
#
_cell.length_a   1.000
_cell.length_b   1.000
_cell.length_c   1.000
_cell.angle_alpha   90.00
_cell.angle_beta   90.00
_cell.angle_gamma   90.00
#
_symmetry.space_group_name_H-M   'P 1'
#
loop_
_entity.id
_entity.type
_entity.pdbx_description
1 polymer ?
#
loop_
_entity_poly.entity_id
_entity_poly.type
_entity_poly.pdbx_seq_one_letter_code
_entity_poly.pdbx_strand_id
1 'polypeptide(L)'
;MALLLSQPHFSGALLLLLVSNLLLWEKAASNLPCVAEEGGCWNPLLETFNSAIQKAETLHNLADQLYVELYYNQFSSGQFWDFIASYLKTLINFVGSWISPLFHLVIELSATKDVPETILSQVKEIEENNRQILDDLRWILIKVSPAAEMTEEFPHWEYLSFLKSSDKNNKFLAMFNLSYCIDHDSKYILLQLKLLKCLITGKDC
;
A
#
# COMPACT_ATOMS: atom_id res chain seq x y z
N MET A 1 -31.40 -66.28 -0.81
CA MET A 1 -31.07 -64.84 -0.99
C MET A 1 -32.34 -64.20 -1.52
N ALA A 2 -33.04 -63.26 -0.87
CA ALA A 2 -32.79 -62.50 0.34
C ALA A 2 -34.14 -61.97 0.89
N LEU A 3 -34.20 -61.86 2.22
CA LEU A 3 -34.89 -60.91 3.11
C LEU A 3 -36.38 -60.54 2.91
N LEU A 4 -37.17 -61.04 3.86
CA LEU A 4 -38.44 -60.48 4.34
C LEU A 4 -38.22 -59.04 4.85
N LEU A 5 -38.94 -58.08 4.28
CA LEU A 5 -39.11 -56.75 4.87
C LEU A 5 -40.29 -56.80 5.84
N SER A 6 -39.99 -57.06 7.12
CA SER A 6 -40.93 -56.85 8.22
C SER A 6 -41.28 -55.36 8.29
N GLN A 7 -42.57 -55.04 8.31
CA GLN A 7 -43.03 -53.71 8.70
C GLN A 7 -42.46 -53.36 10.08
N PRO A 8 -41.77 -52.22 10.24
CA PRO A 8 -41.41 -51.76 11.56
C PRO A 8 -42.71 -51.30 12.22
N HIS A 9 -43.11 -51.97 13.30
CA HIS A 9 -44.07 -51.41 14.23
C HIS A 9 -43.46 -50.12 14.76
N PHE A 10 -43.94 -48.99 14.25
CA PHE A 10 -43.63 -47.68 14.80
C PHE A 10 -44.23 -47.62 16.20
N SER A 11 -43.45 -48.08 17.17
CA SER A 11 -43.78 -48.02 18.58
C SER A 11 -43.99 -46.57 18.96
N GLY A 12 -45.14 -46.25 19.57
CA GLY A 12 -45.42 -44.91 20.09
C GLY A 12 -44.32 -44.40 21.03
N ALA A 13 -43.55 -45.30 21.65
CA ALA A 13 -42.38 -44.94 22.44
C ALA A 13 -41.25 -44.31 21.61
N LEU A 14 -41.04 -44.73 20.35
CA LEU A 14 -40.02 -44.17 19.46
C LEU A 14 -40.40 -42.76 18.98
N LEU A 15 -41.68 -42.55 18.66
CA LEU A 15 -42.23 -41.23 18.34
C LEU A 15 -42.17 -40.29 19.55
N LEU A 16 -42.50 -40.79 20.75
CA LEU A 16 -42.37 -40.02 21.99
C LEU A 16 -40.90 -39.66 22.27
N LEU A 17 -39.95 -40.57 22.06
CA LEU A 17 -38.51 -40.28 22.19
C LEU A 17 -38.02 -39.24 21.18
N LEU A 18 -38.47 -39.32 19.92
CA LEU A 18 -38.12 -38.33 18.90
C LEU A 18 -38.71 -36.96 19.21
N VAL A 19 -39.98 -36.90 19.66
CA VAL A 19 -40.64 -35.65 20.07
C VAL A 19 -40.02 -35.09 21.35
N SER A 20 -39.66 -35.93 22.32
CA SER A 20 -38.93 -35.50 23.52
C SER A 20 -37.54 -34.97 23.20
N ASN A 21 -36.80 -35.59 22.27
CA ASN A 21 -35.51 -35.07 21.81
C ASN A 21 -35.65 -33.75 21.02
N LEU A 22 -36.70 -33.60 20.22
CA LEU A 22 -37.02 -32.34 19.53
C LEU A 22 -37.36 -31.22 20.52
N LEU A 23 -38.22 -31.49 21.51
CA LEU A 23 -38.61 -30.53 22.55
C LEU A 23 -37.44 -30.19 23.48
N LEU A 24 -36.53 -31.14 23.74
CA LEU A 24 -35.29 -30.91 24.50
C LEU A 24 -34.32 -30.01 23.73
N TRP A 25 -34.22 -30.17 22.40
CA TRP A 25 -33.38 -29.32 21.55
C TRP A 25 -33.98 -27.94 21.33
N GLU A 26 -35.30 -27.79 21.28
CA GLU A 26 -35.97 -26.48 21.21
C GLU A 26 -35.69 -25.62 22.46
N LYS A 27 -35.64 -26.26 23.64
CA LYS A 27 -35.24 -25.62 24.91
C LYS A 27 -33.73 -25.37 25.03
N ALA A 28 -32.90 -26.08 24.28
CA ALA A 28 -31.44 -25.93 24.30
C ALA A 28 -30.94 -24.92 23.26
N ALA A 29 -31.61 -24.81 22.11
CA ALA A 29 -31.23 -23.91 21.02
C ALA A 29 -31.63 -22.44 21.28
N SER A 30 -32.59 -22.18 22.18
CA SER A 30 -33.03 -20.82 22.52
C SER A 30 -32.19 -20.11 23.58
N ASN A 31 -31.22 -20.79 24.20
CA ASN A 31 -30.49 -20.26 25.35
C ASN A 31 -29.01 -20.08 25.01
N LEU A 32 -28.67 -18.96 24.36
CA LEU A 32 -27.42 -18.31 24.74
C LEU A 32 -27.63 -17.91 26.21
N PRO A 33 -26.87 -18.48 27.17
CA PRO A 33 -27.27 -18.50 28.56
C PRO A 33 -27.29 -17.07 29.08
N CYS A 34 -28.48 -16.48 29.16
CA CYS A 34 -28.59 -15.26 29.91
C CYS A 34 -28.65 -15.60 31.39
N VAL A 35 -27.68 -15.09 32.14
CA VAL A 35 -27.64 -15.29 33.59
C VAL A 35 -28.63 -14.30 34.17
N ALA A 36 -29.65 -14.78 34.87
CA ALA A 36 -30.59 -13.91 35.56
C ALA A 36 -29.91 -13.35 36.82
N GLU A 37 -29.72 -12.03 36.87
CA GLU A 37 -29.33 -11.30 38.08
C GLU A 37 -30.43 -10.28 38.44
N GLU A 38 -30.44 -9.80 39.69
CA GLU A 38 -31.40 -8.80 40.20
C GLU A 38 -31.32 -7.51 39.38
N GLY A 39 -32.12 -7.43 38.31
CA GLY A 39 -32.15 -6.30 37.37
C GLY A 39 -32.43 -6.67 35.91
N GLY A 40 -32.27 -7.94 35.50
CA GLY A 40 -32.59 -8.38 34.13
C GLY A 40 -31.82 -9.62 33.64
N CYS A 41 -31.97 -9.92 32.34
CA CYS A 41 -31.31 -11.03 31.63
C CYS A 41 -29.95 -10.53 31.12
N TRP A 42 -28.85 -11.00 31.74
CA TRP A 42 -27.48 -10.64 31.37
C TRP A 42 -27.01 -11.52 30.22
N ASN A 43 -26.64 -10.95 29.07
CA ASN A 43 -26.06 -11.71 27.95
C ASN A 43 -24.52 -11.56 27.94
N PRO A 44 -23.77 -12.55 28.47
CA PRO A 44 -22.31 -12.47 28.60
C PRO A 44 -21.61 -12.11 27.30
N LEU A 45 -22.08 -12.68 26.19
CA LEU A 45 -21.47 -12.52 24.88
C LEU A 45 -21.66 -11.09 24.38
N LEU A 46 -22.87 -10.56 24.50
CA LEU A 46 -23.19 -9.19 24.09
C LEU A 46 -22.39 -8.17 24.91
N GLU A 47 -22.35 -8.32 26.23
CA GLU A 47 -21.58 -7.44 27.11
C GLU A 47 -20.08 -7.50 26.81
N THR A 48 -19.56 -8.69 26.50
CA THR A 48 -18.15 -8.85 26.10
C THR A 48 -17.86 -8.11 24.80
N PHE A 49 -18.73 -8.22 23.79
CA PHE A 49 -18.58 -7.46 22.55
C PHE A 49 -18.67 -5.95 22.77
N ASN A 50 -19.63 -5.47 23.57
CA ASN A 50 -19.77 -4.05 23.90
C ASN A 50 -18.50 -3.51 24.57
N SER A 51 -17.96 -4.25 25.55
CA SER A 51 -16.71 -3.89 26.22
C SER A 51 -15.51 -3.88 25.25
N ALA A 52 -15.42 -4.88 24.36
CA ALA A 52 -14.36 -4.96 23.36
C ALA A 52 -14.41 -3.79 22.36
N ILE A 53 -15.60 -3.42 21.88
CA ILE A 53 -15.82 -2.28 20.99
C ILE A 53 -15.40 -0.99 21.69
N GLN A 54 -15.88 -0.73 22.92
CA GLN A 54 -15.53 0.47 23.67
C GLN A 54 -14.01 0.59 23.90
N LYS A 55 -13.34 -0.53 24.19
CA LYS A 55 -11.88 -0.56 24.34
C LYS A 55 -11.18 -0.28 23.00
N ALA A 56 -11.67 -0.82 21.90
CA ALA A 56 -11.12 -0.56 20.57
C ALA A 56 -11.27 0.91 20.17
N GLU A 57 -12.42 1.53 20.46
CA GLU A 57 -12.64 2.97 20.25
C GLU A 57 -11.69 3.80 21.10
N THR A 58 -11.54 3.46 22.38
CA THR A 58 -10.61 4.16 23.29
C THR A 58 -9.17 4.03 22.79
N LEU A 59 -8.75 2.82 22.38
CA LEU A 59 -7.43 2.56 21.82
C LEU A 59 -7.18 3.39 20.56
N HIS A 60 -8.14 3.43 19.64
CA HIS A 60 -8.03 4.21 18.41
C HIS A 60 -7.88 5.70 18.71
N ASN A 61 -8.75 6.25 19.56
CA ASN A 61 -8.71 7.68 19.93
C ASN A 61 -7.38 8.05 20.62
N LEU A 62 -6.89 7.20 21.53
CA LEU A 62 -5.59 7.42 22.19
C LEU A 62 -4.42 7.32 21.21
N ALA A 63 -4.47 6.38 20.26
CA ALA A 63 -3.44 6.22 19.24
C ALA A 63 -3.39 7.42 18.28
N ASP A 64 -4.56 7.93 17.86
CA ASP A 64 -4.66 9.13 17.04
C ASP A 64 -4.10 10.36 17.75
N GLN A 65 -4.50 10.57 19.02
CA GLN A 65 -3.95 11.65 19.86
C GLN A 65 -2.44 11.55 20.01
N LEU A 66 -1.92 10.35 20.32
CA LEU A 66 -0.48 10.12 20.43
C LEU A 66 0.25 10.42 19.13
N TYR A 67 -0.30 10.01 17.98
CA TYR A 67 0.28 10.30 16.67
C TYR A 67 0.38 11.81 16.43
N VAL A 68 -0.72 12.55 16.63
CA VAL A 68 -0.76 14.01 16.46
C VAL A 68 0.23 14.68 17.42
N GLU A 69 0.28 14.27 18.67
CA GLU A 69 1.21 14.82 19.65
C GLU A 69 2.66 14.56 19.25
N LEU A 70 3.04 13.33 18.91
CA LEU A 70 4.41 13.03 18.47
C LEU A 70 4.79 13.80 17.20
N TYR A 71 3.84 14.02 16.29
CA TYR A 71 4.12 14.71 15.03
C TYR A 71 4.36 16.21 15.22
N TYR A 72 3.60 16.89 16.08
CA TYR A 72 3.67 18.35 16.25
C TYR A 72 4.42 18.83 17.50
N ASN A 73 4.59 17.99 18.53
CA ASN A 73 5.24 18.41 19.76
C ASN A 73 6.74 18.68 19.55
N GLN A 74 7.29 19.62 20.32
CA GLN A 74 8.71 20.00 20.26
C GLN A 74 9.68 18.86 20.58
N PHE A 75 9.24 17.84 21.34
CA PHE A 75 10.05 16.68 21.70
C PHE A 75 10.53 15.88 20.48
N SER A 76 9.68 15.69 19.47
CA SER A 76 9.93 14.76 18.35
C SER A 76 9.74 15.35 16.96
N SER A 77 8.94 16.43 16.81
CA SER A 77 8.64 17.01 15.49
C SER A 77 9.89 17.37 14.69
N GLY A 78 10.91 17.98 15.31
CA GLY A 78 12.17 18.31 14.64
C GLY A 78 12.84 17.09 14.02
N GLN A 79 12.92 15.98 14.77
CA GLN A 79 13.52 14.74 14.29
C GLN A 79 12.74 14.13 13.12
N PHE A 80 11.41 14.22 13.13
CA PHE A 80 10.57 13.78 12.02
C PHE A 80 10.77 14.64 10.78
N TRP A 81 10.82 15.96 10.92
CA TRP A 81 11.06 16.87 9.79
C TRP A 81 12.46 16.68 9.18
N ASP A 82 13.48 16.46 10.01
CA ASP A 82 14.83 16.14 9.55
C ASP A 82 14.86 14.81 8.75
N PHE A 83 14.13 13.81 9.23
CA PHE A 83 13.97 12.54 8.52
C PHE A 83 13.28 12.74 7.15
N ILE A 84 12.15 13.47 7.12
CA ILE A 84 11.42 13.77 5.89
C ILE A 84 12.31 14.54 4.91
N ALA A 85 13.06 15.54 5.38
CA ALA A 85 13.96 16.32 4.54
C ALA A 85 15.09 15.46 3.96
N SER A 86 15.71 14.60 4.76
CA SER A 86 16.72 13.64 4.30
C SER A 86 16.15 12.69 3.24
N TYR A 87 14.96 12.15 3.50
CA TYR A 87 14.27 11.25 2.60
C TYR A 87 13.94 11.92 1.25
N LEU A 88 13.45 13.16 1.27
CA LEU A 88 13.22 13.96 0.06
C LEU A 88 14.51 14.16 -0.74
N LYS A 89 15.64 14.49 -0.10
CA LYS A 89 16.94 14.64 -0.78
C LYS A 89 17.35 13.34 -1.48
N THR A 90 17.16 12.19 -0.84
CA THR A 90 17.42 10.89 -1.46
C THR A 90 16.53 10.68 -2.68
N LEU A 91 15.23 10.98 -2.60
CA LEU A 91 14.31 10.80 -3.71
C LEU A 91 14.61 11.77 -4.88
N ILE A 92 15.01 13.01 -4.58
CA ILE A 92 15.48 13.98 -5.59
C ILE A 92 16.68 13.43 -6.36
N ASN A 93 17.70 12.92 -5.66
CA ASN A 93 18.87 12.32 -6.32
C ASN A 93 18.48 11.08 -7.14
N PHE A 94 17.56 10.25 -6.62
CA PHE A 94 17.06 9.08 -7.32
C PHE A 94 16.34 9.43 -8.63
N VAL A 95 15.34 10.32 -8.57
CA VAL A 95 14.60 10.79 -9.76
C VAL A 95 15.53 11.54 -10.72
N GLY A 96 16.43 12.36 -10.19
CA GLY A 96 17.38 13.12 -10.99
C GLY A 96 18.42 12.26 -11.71
N SER A 97 18.76 11.08 -11.17
CA SER A 97 19.62 10.10 -11.86
C SER A 97 19.09 9.66 -13.23
N TRP A 98 17.77 9.77 -13.44
CA TRP A 98 17.09 9.43 -14.70
C TRP A 98 17.13 10.53 -15.75
N ILE A 99 17.55 11.76 -15.41
CA ILE A 99 17.61 12.88 -16.36
C ILE A 99 18.51 12.56 -17.56
N SER A 100 19.74 12.11 -17.29
CA SER A 100 20.73 11.84 -18.35
C SER A 100 20.35 10.63 -19.23
N PRO A 101 19.98 9.45 -18.67
CA PRO A 101 19.53 8.31 -19.46
C PRO A 101 18.32 8.61 -20.36
N LEU A 102 17.29 9.27 -19.82
CA LEU A 102 16.07 9.57 -20.58
C LEU A 102 16.33 10.59 -21.69
N PHE A 103 17.09 11.65 -21.40
CA PHE A 103 17.48 12.64 -22.40
C PHE A 103 18.22 11.99 -23.58
N HIS A 104 19.19 11.12 -23.28
CA HIS A 104 19.95 10.44 -24.32
C HIS A 104 19.11 9.39 -25.07
N LEU A 105 18.17 8.73 -24.41
CA LEU A 105 17.25 7.82 -25.08
C LEU A 105 16.36 8.55 -26.10
N VAL A 106 15.83 9.72 -25.73
CA VAL A 106 15.05 10.57 -26.65
C VAL A 106 15.88 10.95 -27.88
N ILE A 107 17.14 11.36 -27.68
CA ILE A 107 18.04 11.73 -28.78
C ILE A 107 18.27 10.54 -29.73
N GLU A 108 18.68 9.39 -29.19
CA GLU A 108 19.01 8.22 -30.02
C GLU A 108 17.79 7.69 -30.78
N LEU A 109 16.61 7.66 -30.15
CA LEU A 109 15.37 7.24 -30.83
C LEU A 109 14.93 8.25 -31.89
N SER A 110 15.06 9.55 -31.63
CA SER A 110 14.71 10.60 -32.61
C SER A 110 15.59 10.57 -33.86
N ALA A 111 16.86 10.16 -33.71
CA ALA A 111 17.81 10.05 -34.82
C ALA A 111 17.71 8.71 -35.59
N THR A 112 17.01 7.72 -35.02
CA THR A 112 16.91 6.38 -35.62
C THR A 112 15.76 6.33 -36.62
N LYS A 113 16.04 5.84 -37.83
CA LYS A 113 15.01 5.62 -38.86
C LYS A 113 14.05 4.51 -38.44
N ASP A 114 12.80 4.64 -38.86
CA ASP A 114 11.74 3.62 -38.69
C ASP A 114 11.37 3.29 -37.23
N VAL A 115 11.68 4.18 -36.27
CA VAL A 115 11.13 4.10 -34.91
C VAL A 115 9.63 4.40 -34.95
N PRO A 116 8.77 3.51 -34.42
CA PRO A 116 7.34 3.79 -34.30
C PRO A 116 7.09 5.09 -33.53
N GLU A 117 6.23 5.95 -34.08
CA GLU A 117 5.86 7.23 -33.47
C GLU A 117 5.33 7.05 -32.04
N THR A 118 4.62 5.96 -31.78
CA THR A 118 4.11 5.60 -30.45
C THR A 118 5.23 5.45 -29.42
N ILE A 119 6.33 4.76 -29.77
CA ILE A 119 7.48 4.56 -28.89
C ILE A 119 8.16 5.91 -28.63
N LEU A 120 8.37 6.71 -29.67
CA LEU A 120 9.03 8.00 -29.54
C LEU A 120 8.21 8.97 -28.68
N SER A 121 6.89 9.00 -28.85
CA SER A 121 5.98 9.81 -28.04
C SER A 121 6.03 9.40 -26.56
N GLN A 122 5.97 8.10 -26.27
CA GLN A 122 6.02 7.58 -24.90
C GLN A 122 7.32 7.98 -24.19
N VAL A 123 8.48 7.82 -24.84
CA VAL A 123 9.76 8.15 -24.23
C VAL A 123 9.90 9.64 -23.97
N LYS A 124 9.42 10.50 -24.88
CA LYS A 124 9.40 11.95 -24.66
C LYS A 124 8.52 12.33 -23.47
N GLU A 125 7.35 11.74 -23.36
CA GLU A 125 6.43 11.97 -22.24
C GLU A 125 7.03 11.49 -20.90
N ILE A 126 7.69 10.34 -20.88
CA ILE A 126 8.40 9.83 -19.69
C ILE A 126 9.51 10.80 -19.26
N GLU A 127 10.31 11.29 -20.22
CA GLU A 127 11.40 12.21 -19.96
C GLU A 127 10.92 13.55 -19.38
N GLU A 128 9.86 14.11 -19.95
CA GLU A 128 9.24 15.35 -19.47
C GLU A 128 8.61 15.17 -18.08
N ASN A 129 7.86 14.09 -17.88
CA ASN A 129 7.25 13.79 -16.58
C ASN A 129 8.32 13.59 -15.49
N ASN A 130 9.46 12.95 -15.81
CA ASN A 130 10.56 12.78 -14.85
C ASN A 130 11.15 14.13 -14.42
N ARG A 131 11.31 15.08 -15.36
CA ARG A 131 11.75 16.45 -15.04
C ARG A 131 10.75 17.17 -14.14
N GLN A 132 9.46 17.09 -14.48
CA GLN A 132 8.42 17.75 -13.68
C GLN A 132 8.37 17.19 -12.25
N ILE A 133 8.44 15.85 -12.09
CA ILE A 133 8.49 15.22 -10.76
C ILE A 133 9.71 15.72 -9.97
N LEU A 134 10.87 15.85 -10.62
CA LEU A 134 12.08 16.35 -9.96
C LEU A 134 11.90 17.79 -9.47
N ASP A 135 11.31 18.66 -10.29
CA ASP A 135 11.04 20.06 -9.94
C ASP A 135 10.00 20.18 -8.81
N ASP A 136 8.96 19.34 -8.83
CA ASP A 136 7.98 19.27 -7.75
C ASP A 136 8.64 18.83 -6.44
N LEU A 137 9.52 17.82 -6.46
CA LEU A 137 10.27 17.37 -5.28
C LEU A 137 11.19 18.44 -4.72
N ARG A 138 11.91 19.18 -5.57
CA ARG A 138 12.73 20.33 -5.18
C ARG A 138 11.88 21.40 -4.50
N TRP A 139 10.73 21.72 -5.08
CA TRP A 139 9.80 22.68 -4.51
C TRP A 139 9.28 22.23 -3.15
N ILE A 140 8.89 20.94 -3.01
CA ILE A 140 8.44 20.35 -1.75
C ILE A 140 9.55 20.48 -0.70
N LEU A 141 10.81 20.13 -1.03
CA LEU A 141 11.94 20.26 -0.12
C LEU A 141 12.10 21.69 0.40
N ILE A 142 12.05 22.69 -0.49
CA ILE A 142 12.12 24.12 -0.12
C ILE A 142 10.98 24.50 0.84
N LYS A 143 9.79 23.92 0.67
CA LYS A 143 8.64 24.21 1.55
C LYS A 143 8.76 23.56 2.92
N VAL A 144 9.22 22.32 3.01
CA VAL A 144 9.30 21.61 4.29
C VAL A 144 10.59 21.91 5.04
N SER A 145 11.66 22.30 4.34
CA SER A 145 12.95 22.63 4.95
C SER A 145 13.65 23.78 4.19
N PRO A 146 13.22 25.04 4.42
CA PRO A 146 13.75 26.20 3.67
C PRO A 146 15.24 26.44 3.83
N ALA A 147 15.84 25.99 4.94
CA ALA A 147 17.26 26.13 5.24
C ALA A 147 18.09 24.91 4.81
N ALA A 148 17.47 23.91 4.17
CA ALA A 148 18.19 22.72 3.74
C ALA A 148 19.12 23.03 2.55
N GLU A 149 20.42 22.95 2.79
CA GLU A 149 21.39 22.81 1.71
C GLU A 149 21.24 21.44 1.05
N MET A 150 21.28 21.41 -0.27
CA MET A 150 21.21 20.18 -1.06
C MET A 150 22.23 20.27 -2.19
N THR A 151 23.06 19.24 -2.29
CA THR A 151 23.90 18.99 -3.47
C THR A 151 23.25 17.85 -4.24
N GLU A 152 22.95 18.12 -5.50
CA GLU A 152 22.46 17.08 -6.40
C GLU A 152 23.65 16.35 -7.02
N GLU A 153 23.74 15.06 -6.72
CA GLU A 153 24.79 14.20 -7.24
C GLU A 153 24.13 13.08 -8.04
N PHE A 154 24.09 13.26 -9.36
CA PHE A 154 23.52 12.27 -10.25
C PHE A 154 24.60 11.27 -10.65
N PRO A 155 24.38 9.95 -10.41
CA PRO A 155 25.36 8.94 -10.76
C PRO A 155 25.58 8.92 -12.26
N HIS A 156 26.83 8.66 -12.66
CA HIS A 156 27.15 8.38 -14.05
C HIS A 156 26.47 7.07 -14.47
N TRP A 157 25.71 7.10 -15.56
CA TRP A 157 25.10 5.88 -16.09
C TRP A 157 26.11 5.08 -16.92
N GLU A 158 26.61 3.97 -16.37
CA GLU A 158 27.66 3.13 -16.98
C GLU A 158 27.31 2.65 -18.39
N TYR A 159 26.02 2.45 -18.68
CA TYR A 159 25.55 1.93 -19.97
C TYR A 159 25.34 3.00 -21.05
N LEU A 160 25.65 4.27 -20.76
CA LEU A 160 25.44 5.36 -21.70
C LEU A 160 26.24 5.22 -22.99
N SER A 161 27.45 4.66 -22.89
CA SER A 161 28.30 4.36 -24.04
C SER A 161 27.68 3.31 -24.97
N PHE A 162 26.98 2.32 -24.42
CA PHE A 162 26.28 1.30 -25.19
C PHE A 162 25.04 1.87 -25.89
N LEU A 163 24.31 2.77 -25.24
CA LEU A 163 23.17 3.48 -25.85
C LEU A 163 23.60 4.31 -27.07
N LYS A 164 24.78 4.94 -27.01
CA LYS A 164 25.38 5.74 -28.10
C LYS A 164 26.17 4.89 -29.12
N SER A 165 26.22 3.57 -28.96
CA SER A 165 27.05 2.70 -29.80
C SER A 165 26.56 2.66 -31.25
N SER A 166 27.50 2.53 -32.19
CA SER A 166 27.18 2.21 -33.58
C SER A 166 26.84 0.73 -33.79
N ASP A 167 27.20 -0.14 -32.83
CA ASP A 167 26.80 -1.54 -32.84
C ASP A 167 25.32 -1.67 -32.46
N LYS A 168 24.52 -2.25 -33.36
CA LYS A 168 23.07 -2.34 -33.19
C LYS A 168 22.68 -3.19 -31.99
N ASN A 169 23.38 -4.31 -31.74
CA ASN A 169 23.02 -5.23 -30.67
C ASN A 169 23.24 -4.58 -29.29
N ASN A 170 24.38 -3.93 -29.12
CA ASN A 170 24.71 -3.16 -27.91
C ASN A 170 23.70 -2.04 -27.67
N LYS A 171 23.34 -1.29 -28.72
CA LYS A 171 22.35 -0.21 -28.64
C LYS A 171 20.97 -0.73 -28.21
N PHE A 172 20.46 -1.77 -28.87
CA PHE A 172 19.16 -2.36 -28.53
C PHE A 172 19.14 -2.97 -27.13
N LEU A 173 20.23 -3.63 -26.70
CA LEU A 173 20.35 -4.16 -25.35
C LEU A 173 20.32 -3.04 -24.30
N ALA A 174 21.04 -1.94 -24.54
CA ALA A 174 21.03 -0.78 -23.65
C ALA A 174 19.63 -0.14 -23.56
N MET A 175 18.93 0.00 -24.69
CA MET A 175 17.54 0.50 -24.72
C MET A 175 16.59 -0.42 -23.95
N PHE A 176 16.69 -1.74 -24.14
CA PHE A 176 15.86 -2.72 -23.45
C PHE A 176 16.08 -2.68 -21.94
N ASN A 177 17.33 -2.68 -21.49
CA ASN A 177 17.67 -2.58 -20.08
C ASN A 177 17.17 -1.27 -19.47
N LEU A 178 17.34 -0.14 -20.17
CA LEU A 178 16.83 1.15 -19.72
C LEU A 178 15.30 1.11 -19.57
N SER A 179 14.58 0.56 -20.56
CA SER A 179 13.12 0.44 -20.52
C SER A 179 12.61 -0.42 -19.36
N TYR A 180 13.33 -1.49 -19.03
CA TYR A 180 13.00 -2.35 -17.90
C TYR A 180 13.22 -1.62 -16.56
N CYS A 181 14.37 -0.96 -16.40
CA CYS A 181 14.70 -0.23 -15.19
C CYS A 181 13.73 0.94 -14.94
N ILE A 182 13.34 1.70 -15.98
CA ILE A 182 12.39 2.81 -15.79
C ILE A 182 10.98 2.32 -15.45
N ASP A 183 10.54 1.19 -15.98
CA ASP A 183 9.25 0.58 -15.58
C ASP A 183 9.25 0.21 -14.08
N HIS A 184 10.33 -0.39 -13.59
CA HIS A 184 10.45 -0.74 -12.19
C HIS A 184 10.57 0.50 -11.29
N ASP A 185 11.45 1.42 -11.65
CA ASP A 185 11.77 2.59 -10.84
C ASP A 185 10.64 3.62 -10.83
N SER A 186 9.86 3.74 -11.90
CA SER A 186 8.66 4.59 -11.91
C SER A 186 7.60 4.10 -10.90
N LYS A 187 7.43 2.78 -10.72
CA LYS A 187 6.55 2.22 -9.68
C LYS A 187 7.07 2.57 -8.29
N TYR A 188 8.39 2.50 -8.09
CA TYR A 188 9.01 2.90 -6.84
C TYR A 188 8.79 4.40 -6.56
N ILE A 189 9.05 5.28 -7.53
CA ILE A 189 8.82 6.74 -7.43
C ILE A 189 7.37 7.03 -7.04
N LEU A 190 6.40 6.39 -7.69
CA LEU A 190 4.98 6.56 -7.38
C LEU A 190 4.66 6.19 -5.93
N LEU A 191 5.19 5.05 -5.45
CA LEU A 191 4.97 4.62 -4.07
C LEU A 191 5.58 5.62 -3.06
N GLN A 192 6.80 6.09 -3.32
CA GLN A 192 7.46 7.03 -2.42
C GLN A 192 6.79 8.40 -2.39
N LEU A 193 6.27 8.87 -3.53
CA LEU A 193 5.47 10.11 -3.58
C LEU A 193 4.18 9.99 -2.75
N LYS A 194 3.49 8.84 -2.81
CA LYS A 194 2.30 8.59 -1.99
C LYS A 194 2.64 8.55 -0.50
N LEU A 195 3.71 7.86 -0.13
CA LEU A 195 4.20 7.83 1.25
C LEU A 195 4.55 9.23 1.76
N LEU A 196 5.31 10.00 0.98
CA LEU A 196 5.67 11.39 1.32
C LEU A 196 4.45 12.29 1.45
N LYS A 197 3.47 12.16 0.56
CA LYS A 197 2.20 12.90 0.66
C LYS A 197 1.50 12.60 1.98
N CYS A 198 1.38 11.33 2.34
CA CYS A 198 0.80 10.92 3.62
C CYS A 198 1.60 11.49 4.80
N LEU A 199 2.94 11.35 4.81
CA LEU A 199 3.81 11.81 5.89
C LEU A 199 3.83 13.34 6.07
N ILE A 200 3.73 14.11 4.99
CA ILE A 200 3.81 15.58 5.04
C ILE A 200 2.43 16.21 5.27
N THR A 201 1.38 15.63 4.68
CA THR A 201 0.04 16.26 4.65
C THR A 201 -1.01 15.55 5.50
N GLY A 202 -0.74 14.32 5.93
CA GLY A 202 -1.71 13.47 6.64
C GLY A 202 -2.87 12.97 5.77
N LYS A 203 -2.76 13.07 4.44
CA LYS A 203 -3.84 12.71 3.49
C LYS A 203 -3.45 11.57 2.57
N ASP A 204 -4.47 10.83 2.14
CA ASP A 204 -4.37 9.70 1.19
C ASP A 204 -3.31 8.65 1.62
N CYS A 205 -3.27 8.43 2.93
CA CYS A 205 -2.77 7.23 3.57
C CYS A 205 -3.81 6.10 3.38
#